data_AF-A0ABD3VPT1-F1
#
_entry.id   AF-A0ABD3VPT1-F1
#
_cell.length_a   1.000
_cell.length_b   1.000
_cell.length_c   1.000
_cell.angle_alpha   90.00
_cell.angle_beta   90.00
_cell.angle_gamma   90.00
#
_symmetry.space_group_name_H-M   'P 1'
#
loop_
_entity.id
_entity.type
_entity.pdbx_description
1 polymer ?
#
loop_
_entity_poly.entity_id
_entity_poly.type
_entity_poly.pdbx_seq_one_letter_code
_entity_poly.pdbx_strand_id
1 'polypeptide(L)'
;MLETCWLCNKSYSSKRELKNHMIPAPHGRLVVICPWCYHEERTFKRVIDLKNKRHHSDHINGVPEEFFSENNAFWLSLYPQDDKSLIGSTKWHDPLAIRARVVVLEWVRKITRFTRSKSEWLQGWEAEGRQKSPQSTPTLTNQD
;
A
#
# COMPACT_ATOMS: atom_id res chain seq x y z
N MET A 1 -17.62 -15.99 5.27
CA MET A 1 -17.71 -15.46 3.89
C MET A 1 -16.48 -15.95 3.14
N LEU A 2 -16.65 -16.37 1.89
CA LEU A 2 -15.52 -16.70 1.02
C LEU A 2 -14.95 -15.40 0.43
N GLU A 3 -13.63 -15.38 0.20
CA GLU A 3 -12.94 -14.28 -0.44
C GLU A 3 -12.74 -14.62 -1.92
N THR A 4 -13.24 -13.79 -2.83
CA THR A 4 -13.22 -14.08 -4.26
C THR A 4 -12.19 -13.23 -4.98
N CYS A 5 -11.38 -13.87 -5.82
CA CYS A 5 -10.47 -13.17 -6.72
C CYS A 5 -11.24 -12.43 -7.81
N TRP A 6 -11.11 -11.10 -7.88
CA TRP A 6 -11.79 -10.28 -8.90
C TRP A 6 -11.22 -10.44 -10.32
N LEU A 7 -10.09 -11.16 -10.49
CA LEU A 7 -9.45 -11.39 -11.80
C LEU A 7 -9.79 -12.75 -12.42
N CYS A 8 -10.02 -13.78 -11.61
CA CYS A 8 -10.32 -15.14 -12.10
C CYS A 8 -11.51 -15.81 -11.41
N ASN A 9 -12.23 -15.09 -10.55
CA ASN A 9 -13.42 -15.55 -9.82
C ASN A 9 -13.22 -16.80 -8.95
N LYS A 10 -11.98 -17.20 -8.68
CA LYS A 10 -11.67 -18.27 -7.71
C LYS A 10 -12.01 -17.80 -6.30
N SER A 11 -12.60 -18.69 -5.51
CA SER A 11 -12.96 -18.44 -4.12
C SER A 11 -11.96 -19.10 -3.17
N TYR A 12 -11.68 -18.41 -2.07
CA TYR A 12 -10.72 -18.80 -1.05
C TYR A 12 -11.39 -18.78 0.33
N SER A 13 -10.90 -19.63 1.23
CA SER A 13 -11.47 -19.76 2.58
C SER A 13 -11.05 -18.60 3.50
N SER A 14 -10.00 -17.86 3.12
CA SER A 14 -9.50 -16.72 3.88
C SER A 14 -8.86 -15.63 3.01
N LYS A 15 -8.75 -14.42 3.57
CA LYS A 15 -8.03 -13.30 2.93
C LYS A 15 -6.56 -13.61 2.69
N ARG A 16 -5.94 -14.36 3.61
CA ARG A 16 -4.55 -14.79 3.49
C ARG A 16 -4.35 -15.66 2.25
N GLU A 17 -5.27 -16.58 1.99
CA GLU A 17 -5.21 -17.43 0.80
C GLU A 17 -5.44 -16.63 -0.49
N LEU A 18 -6.42 -15.73 -0.51
CA LEU A 18 -6.63 -14.84 -1.66
C LEU A 18 -5.40 -13.96 -1.92
N LYS A 19 -4.79 -13.39 -0.87
CA LYS A 19 -3.53 -12.63 -0.95
C LYS A 19 -2.40 -13.48 -1.53
N ASN A 20 -2.23 -14.70 -1.02
CA ASN A 20 -1.23 -15.65 -1.52
C ASN A 20 -1.47 -16.06 -2.98
N HIS A 21 -2.72 -16.01 -3.45
CA HIS A 21 -3.06 -16.22 -4.87
C HIS A 21 -2.73 -15.00 -5.74
N MET A 22 -2.80 -13.77 -5.22
CA MET A 22 -2.47 -12.55 -5.97
C MET A 22 -0.96 -12.32 -6.17
N ILE A 23 -0.11 -12.90 -5.32
CA ILE A 23 1.35 -12.76 -5.35
C ILE A 23 2.01 -13.49 -6.54
N PRO A 24 1.77 -14.79 -6.79
CA PRO A 24 2.37 -15.53 -7.89
C PRO A 24 1.64 -15.30 -9.23
N ALA A 25 2.24 -15.80 -10.31
CA ALA A 25 1.54 -15.96 -11.59
C ALA A 25 0.33 -16.90 -11.40
N PRO A 26 -0.80 -16.67 -12.11
CA PRO A 26 -0.90 -15.90 -13.35
C PRO A 26 -1.15 -14.40 -13.19
N HIS A 27 -1.52 -13.92 -11.99
CA HIS A 27 -1.83 -12.50 -11.80
C HIS A 27 -0.57 -11.68 -11.54
N GLY A 28 0.27 -12.11 -10.58
CA GLY A 28 1.48 -11.38 -10.21
C GLY A 28 1.22 -9.91 -9.86
N ARG A 29 0.03 -9.62 -9.31
CA ARG A 29 -0.47 -8.26 -9.11
C ARG A 29 0.01 -7.68 -7.79
N LEU A 30 0.13 -8.50 -6.75
CA LEU A 30 0.58 -8.02 -5.45
C LEU A 30 2.10 -7.94 -5.44
N VAL A 31 2.61 -6.74 -5.70
CA VAL A 31 4.05 -6.43 -5.72
C VAL A 31 4.35 -5.19 -4.88
N VAL A 32 5.52 -5.19 -4.26
CA VAL A 32 6.04 -4.13 -3.40
C VAL A 32 7.21 -3.47 -4.11
N ILE A 33 7.20 -2.15 -4.22
CA ILE A 33 8.31 -1.39 -4.83
C ILE A 33 9.37 -1.12 -3.75
N CYS A 34 10.65 -1.25 -4.11
CA CYS A 34 11.73 -0.79 -3.27
C CYS A 34 11.82 0.76 -3.34
N PRO A 35 11.71 1.48 -2.21
CA PRO A 35 11.75 2.93 -2.22
C PRO A 35 13.12 3.47 -2.69
N TRP A 36 14.19 2.66 -2.58
CA TRP A 36 15.55 3.02 -2.98
C TRP A 36 15.90 2.77 -4.44
N CYS A 37 15.10 1.96 -5.14
CA CYS A 37 15.32 1.60 -6.55
C CYS A 37 14.47 2.43 -7.48
N TYR A 38 14.62 3.74 -7.37
CA TYR A 38 13.73 4.66 -8.04
C TYR A 38 14.01 4.84 -9.54
N HIS A 39 15.25 4.57 -9.99
CA HIS A 39 15.59 4.57 -11.41
C HIS A 39 15.08 3.34 -12.15
N GLU A 40 14.89 2.22 -11.44
CA GLU A 40 14.57 0.92 -12.01
C GLU A 40 13.17 0.41 -11.61
N GLU A 41 12.51 1.11 -10.68
CA GLU A 41 11.26 0.72 -10.02
C GLU A 41 11.23 -0.75 -9.60
N ARG A 42 12.34 -1.21 -9.00
CA ARG A 42 12.52 -2.62 -8.67
C ARG A 42 11.41 -3.12 -7.76
N THR A 43 10.73 -4.18 -8.20
CA THR A 43 9.60 -4.78 -7.51
C THR A 43 9.96 -6.09 -6.82
N PHE A 44 9.19 -6.41 -5.79
CA PHE A 44 9.33 -7.58 -4.94
C PHE A 44 7.95 -8.22 -4.74
N LYS A 45 7.90 -9.55 -4.67
CA LYS A 45 6.63 -10.27 -4.48
C LYS A 45 6.06 -10.03 -3.08
N ARG A 46 6.93 -9.87 -2.09
CA ARG A 46 6.55 -9.64 -0.68
C ARG A 46 7.51 -8.67 -0.02
N VAL A 47 7.09 -8.11 1.10
CA VAL A 47 7.93 -7.24 1.93
C VAL A 47 9.13 -7.99 2.51
N ILE A 48 8.94 -9.25 2.88
CA ILE A 48 10.05 -10.09 3.34
C ILE A 48 11.09 -10.31 2.23
N ASP A 49 10.69 -10.32 0.95
CA ASP A 49 11.63 -10.42 -0.16
C ASP A 49 12.41 -9.13 -0.36
N LEU A 50 11.83 -7.98 -0.01
CA LEU A 50 12.55 -6.70 0.05
C LEU A 50 13.57 -6.71 1.20
N LYS A 51 13.16 -7.15 2.41
CA LYS A 51 14.02 -7.23 3.60
C LYS A 51 15.19 -8.21 3.44
N ASN A 52 14.92 -9.41 2.91
CA ASN A 52 15.88 -10.52 2.94
C ASN A 52 16.91 -10.49 1.81
N LYS A 53 16.71 -9.67 0.78
CA LYS A 53 17.76 -9.50 -0.23
C LYS A 53 18.80 -8.53 0.31
N ARG A 54 20.08 -8.72 -0.06
CA ARG A 54 21.18 -7.75 0.14
C ARG A 54 20.97 -6.44 -0.65
N HIS A 55 19.72 -6.09 -0.90
CA HIS A 55 19.28 -5.03 -1.77
C HIS A 55 19.03 -3.80 -0.92
N HIS A 56 19.96 -2.83 -0.96
CA HIS A 56 19.96 -1.68 -0.05
C HIS A 56 19.90 -2.08 1.44
N SER A 57 20.63 -3.14 1.83
CA SER A 57 20.68 -3.61 3.22
C SER A 57 21.01 -2.50 4.21
N ASP A 58 21.91 -1.59 3.86
CA ASP A 58 22.34 -0.50 4.74
C ASP A 58 21.19 0.47 5.02
N HIS A 59 20.33 0.72 4.04
CA HIS A 59 19.14 1.54 4.23
C HIS A 59 18.02 0.79 4.95
N ILE A 60 17.83 -0.51 4.64
CA ILE A 60 16.82 -1.35 5.28
C ILE A 60 17.12 -1.52 6.78
N ASN A 61 18.38 -1.71 7.14
CA ASN A 61 18.81 -1.86 8.53
C ASN A 61 18.71 -0.54 9.31
N GLY A 62 18.73 0.60 8.61
CA GLY A 62 18.59 1.93 9.20
C GLY A 62 17.15 2.37 9.45
N VAL A 63 16.14 1.60 9.01
CA VAL A 63 14.73 1.91 9.25
C VAL A 63 14.10 0.95 10.28
N PRO A 64 13.13 1.40 11.09
CA PRO A 64 12.43 0.54 12.04
C PRO A 64 11.80 -0.68 11.37
N GLU A 65 11.79 -1.84 12.04
CA GLU A 65 11.30 -3.10 11.45
C GLU A 65 9.84 -3.00 10.97
N GLU A 66 9.04 -2.24 11.71
CA GLU A 66 7.63 -1.99 11.48
C GLU A 66 7.39 -1.15 10.22
N PHE A 67 8.39 -0.39 9.76
CA PHE A 67 8.35 0.37 8.52
C PHE A 67 8.01 -0.56 7.34
N PHE A 68 8.57 -1.76 7.35
CA PHE A 68 8.35 -2.81 6.38
C PHE A 68 7.43 -3.91 6.92
N SER A 69 6.38 -3.54 7.63
CA SER A 69 5.27 -4.47 7.91
C SER A 69 4.43 -4.68 6.65
N GLU A 70 3.74 -5.83 6.57
CA GLU A 70 2.81 -6.07 5.46
C GLU A 70 1.75 -4.96 5.33
N ASN A 71 1.32 -4.40 6.46
CA ASN A 71 0.31 -3.34 6.52
C ASN A 71 0.85 -1.97 6.07
N ASN A 72 2.13 -1.68 6.35
CA ASN A 72 2.79 -0.47 5.87
C ASN A 72 3.24 -0.59 4.41
N ALA A 73 3.47 -1.80 3.92
CA ALA A 73 3.82 -2.02 2.53
C ALA A 73 2.65 -1.81 1.56
N PHE A 74 1.42 -1.67 2.06
CA PHE A 74 0.29 -1.18 1.28
C PHE A 74 0.66 0.10 0.50
N TRP A 75 1.35 1.03 1.17
CA TRP A 75 1.77 2.30 0.59
C TRP A 75 2.86 2.16 -0.49
N LEU A 76 3.54 1.02 -0.53
CA LEU A 76 4.57 0.68 -1.51
C LEU A 76 4.04 -0.23 -2.63
N SER A 77 2.77 -0.64 -2.58
CA SER A 77 2.17 -1.45 -3.64
C SER A 77 2.06 -0.63 -4.93
N LEU A 78 2.26 -1.31 -6.07
CA LEU A 78 2.00 -0.75 -7.40
C LEU A 78 0.50 -0.57 -7.66
N TYR A 79 -0.36 -1.36 -7.01
CA TYR A 79 -1.82 -1.38 -7.21
C TYR A 79 -2.60 -1.22 -5.88
N PRO A 80 -2.42 -0.12 -5.13
CA PRO A 80 -3.01 0.03 -3.80
C PRO A 80 -4.55 0.04 -3.82
N GLN A 81 -5.19 0.52 -4.88
CA GLN A 81 -6.66 0.52 -4.96
C GLN A 81 -7.24 -0.89 -5.07
N ASP A 82 -6.53 -1.78 -5.76
CA ASP A 82 -6.93 -3.16 -5.96
C ASP A 82 -6.59 -4.00 -4.72
N ASP A 83 -5.44 -3.74 -4.11
CA ASP A 83 -4.93 -4.51 -2.97
C ASP A 83 -5.54 -4.13 -1.62
N LYS A 84 -6.31 -3.03 -1.52
CA LYS A 84 -6.84 -2.49 -0.24
C LYS A 84 -7.66 -3.49 0.59
N SER A 85 -8.33 -4.43 -0.07
CA SER A 85 -9.13 -5.46 0.61
C SER A 85 -8.26 -6.60 1.18
N LEU A 86 -7.05 -6.77 0.63
CA LEU A 86 -6.11 -7.87 0.88
C LEU A 86 -4.99 -7.46 1.84
N ILE A 87 -4.60 -6.19 1.81
CA ILE A 87 -3.59 -5.62 2.69
C ILE A 87 -4.30 -4.65 3.61
N GLY A 88 -4.43 -5.04 4.88
CA GLY A 88 -4.95 -4.13 5.90
C GLY A 88 -3.97 -2.98 6.06
N SER A 89 -4.41 -1.77 5.81
CA SER A 89 -3.61 -0.58 6.08
C SER A 89 -3.34 -0.40 7.58
N THR A 90 -2.23 0.27 7.87
CA THR A 90 -2.00 0.80 9.21
C THR A 90 -2.85 2.07 9.39
N LYS A 91 -3.55 2.20 10.52
CA LYS A 91 -4.47 3.30 10.81
C LYS A 91 -3.87 4.66 10.40
N TRP A 92 -4.69 5.53 9.80
CA TRP A 92 -4.23 6.83 9.32
C TRP A 92 -3.42 7.63 10.36
N HIS A 93 -3.91 7.68 11.60
CA HIS A 93 -3.29 8.45 12.69
C HIS A 93 -2.26 7.66 13.51
N ASP A 94 -1.88 6.45 13.07
CA ASP A 94 -0.83 5.68 13.75
C ASP A 94 0.52 6.40 13.61
N PRO A 95 1.24 6.69 14.71
CA PRO A 95 2.49 7.43 14.66
C PRO A 95 3.58 6.78 13.80
N LEU A 96 3.65 5.44 13.77
CA LEU A 96 4.60 4.71 12.95
C LEU A 96 4.22 4.78 11.47
N ALA A 97 2.92 4.69 11.16
CA ALA A 97 2.43 4.88 9.80
C ALA A 97 2.67 6.31 9.30
N ILE A 98 2.46 7.33 10.13
CA ILE A 98 2.77 8.73 9.80
C ILE A 98 4.26 8.88 9.50
N ARG A 99 5.13 8.38 10.39
CA ARG A 99 6.59 8.46 10.21
C ARG A 99 7.03 7.73 8.93
N ALA A 100 6.47 6.56 8.66
CA ALA A 100 6.75 5.81 7.44
C ALA A 100 6.36 6.60 6.18
N ARG A 101 5.17 7.23 6.18
CA ARG A 101 4.70 8.08 5.08
C ARG A 101 5.60 9.29 4.87
N VAL A 102 6.03 9.97 5.93
CA VAL A 102 6.94 11.13 5.81
C VAL A 102 8.25 10.73 5.16
N VAL A 103 8.87 9.64 5.62
CA VAL A 103 10.14 9.14 5.06
C VAL A 103 9.98 8.79 3.57
N VAL A 104 8.92 8.07 3.20
CA VAL A 104 8.64 7.72 1.79
C VAL A 104 8.38 8.98 0.96
N LEU A 105 7.62 9.95 1.48
CA LEU A 105 7.32 11.21 0.79
C LEU A 105 8.55 12.07 0.54
N GLU A 106 9.42 12.22 1.54
CA GLU A 106 10.69 12.93 1.40
C GLU A 106 11.58 12.26 0.37
N TRP A 107 11.56 10.94 0.33
CA TRP A 107 12.27 10.14 -0.65
C TRP A 107 11.73 10.35 -2.07
N VAL A 108 10.43 10.12 -2.28
CA VAL A 108 9.75 10.30 -3.57
C VAL A 108 9.92 11.72 -4.11
N ARG A 109 9.93 12.75 -3.24
CA ARG A 109 10.14 14.15 -3.62
C ARG A 109 11.52 14.42 -4.24
N LYS A 110 12.53 13.63 -3.92
CA LYS A 110 13.92 13.83 -4.39
C LYS A 110 14.18 13.20 -5.76
N ILE A 111 13.19 12.54 -6.34
CA ILE A 111 13.36 11.71 -7.53
C ILE A 111 12.56 12.30 -8.70
N THR A 112 13.15 12.27 -9.90
CA THR A 112 12.66 12.98 -11.10
C THR A 112 11.98 12.10 -12.15
N ARG A 113 12.04 10.76 -12.02
CA ARG A 113 11.51 9.82 -13.02
C ARG A 113 10.79 8.66 -12.34
N PHE A 114 9.48 8.58 -12.57
CA PHE A 114 8.64 7.46 -12.14
C PHE A 114 7.60 7.16 -13.22
N THR A 115 7.12 5.93 -13.26
CA THR A 115 5.91 5.54 -14.00
C THR A 115 4.64 5.99 -13.26
N ARG A 116 4.71 6.17 -11.93
CA ARG A 116 3.64 6.75 -11.10
C ARG A 116 3.90 8.22 -10.79
N SER A 117 2.91 9.05 -11.09
CA SER A 117 2.86 10.44 -10.65
C SER A 117 2.81 10.56 -9.12
N LYS A 118 3.31 11.68 -8.59
CA LYS A 118 3.18 12.02 -7.17
C LYS A 118 1.72 11.97 -6.68
N SER A 119 0.77 12.36 -7.54
CA SER A 119 -0.67 12.25 -7.26
C SER A 119 -1.15 10.81 -7.09
N GLU A 120 -0.66 9.86 -7.88
CA GLU A 120 -1.04 8.43 -7.73
C GLU A 120 -0.45 7.81 -6.47
N TRP A 121 0.71 8.28 -6.00
CA TRP A 121 1.22 7.94 -4.67
C TRP A 121 0.32 8.51 -3.56
N LEU A 122 -0.12 9.76 -3.71
CA LEU A 122 -1.04 10.42 -2.76
C LEU A 122 -2.45 9.83 -2.73
N GLN A 123 -3.00 9.38 -3.86
CA GLN A 123 -4.34 8.77 -3.92
C GLN A 123 -4.42 7.45 -3.16
N GLY A 124 -3.34 6.66 -3.15
CA GLY A 124 -3.23 5.50 -2.27
C GLY A 124 -3.40 5.90 -0.80
N TRP A 125 -2.79 7.02 -0.38
CA TRP A 125 -2.88 7.57 0.98
C TRP A 125 -4.28 8.13 1.32
N GLU A 126 -4.90 8.90 0.44
CA GLU A 126 -6.15 9.61 0.75
C GLU A 126 -7.41 8.74 0.76
N ALA A 127 -7.37 7.55 0.12
CA ALA A 127 -8.50 6.63 0.05
C ALA A 127 -8.96 6.12 1.44
N GLU A 128 -8.07 6.18 2.44
CA GLU A 128 -8.34 5.75 3.80
C GLU A 128 -8.85 6.84 4.73
N GLY A 129 -8.32 8.07 4.58
CA GLY A 129 -8.69 9.20 5.44
C GLY A 129 -10.15 9.62 5.28
N ARG A 130 -10.74 9.40 4.11
CA ARG A 130 -12.13 9.79 3.79
C ARG A 130 -13.19 8.82 4.30
N GLN A 131 -12.82 7.60 4.72
CA GLN A 131 -13.79 6.63 5.24
C GLN A 131 -14.21 6.90 6.69
N LYS A 132 -13.69 7.96 7.34
CA LYS A 132 -14.02 8.31 8.75
C LYS A 132 -14.36 9.78 8.97
N SER A 133 -14.99 10.42 8.00
CA SER A 133 -15.77 11.64 8.26
C SER A 133 -17.24 11.25 8.33
N PRO A 134 -17.97 11.51 9.43
CA PRO A 134 -19.42 11.44 9.41
C PRO A 134 -19.88 12.42 8.32
N GLN A 135 -20.62 11.94 7.34
CA GLN A 135 -21.36 12.84 6.46
C GLN A 135 -22.34 13.62 7.35
N SER A 136 -22.04 14.89 7.62
CA SER A 136 -23.05 15.83 8.12
C SER A 136 -24.10 15.98 7.03
N THR A 137 -25.25 15.39 7.26
CA THR A 137 -26.47 15.59 6.47
C THR A 137 -26.79 17.09 6.44
N PRO A 138 -27.09 17.68 5.26
CA PRO A 138 -27.58 19.04 5.21
C PRO A 138 -29.01 19.08 5.76
N THR A 139 -29.20 19.79 6.87
CA THR A 139 -30.53 20.14 7.39
C THR A 139 -31.19 21.08 6.39
N LEU A 140 -32.20 20.57 5.67
CA LEU A 140 -33.18 21.41 4.98
C LEU A 140 -34.07 22.08 6.04
N THR A 141 -33.78 23.32 6.36
CA THR A 141 -34.77 24.23 6.96
C THR A 141 -35.74 24.64 5.86
N ASN A 142 -36.95 24.08 5.91
CA ASN A 142 -38.10 24.67 5.25
C ASN A 142 -38.40 26.02 5.89
N GLN A 143 -38.49 27.06 5.06
CA GLN A 143 -39.04 28.35 5.42
C GLN A 143 -40.55 28.26 5.29
N ASP A 144 -41.26 28.59 6.37
CA ASP A 144 -42.66 29.03 6.35
C ASP A 144 -42.73 30.53 6.04
#